data_AF-A0A8H9LEU4-F1
#
_entry.id   AF-A0A8H9LEU4-F1
#
_cell.length_a   1.000
_cell.length_b   1.000
_cell.length_c   1.000
_cell.angle_alpha   90.00
_cell.angle_beta   90.00
_cell.angle_gamma   90.00
#
_symmetry.space_group_name_H-M   'P 1'
#
loop_
_entity.id
_entity.type
_entity.pdbx_description
1 polymer ?
#
loop_
_entity_poly.entity_id
_entity_poly.type
_entity_poly.pdbx_seq_one_letter_code
_entity_poly.pdbx_strand_id
1 'polypeptide(L)'
;MAEDRQTPRGKKTPPDRQAPPDGQTPSYEQAREELTDVVRRLETGGLTLEQSIELWERGERLAAICEEWLQGARAKLAAAMAQRQEPQPNGPEEAPF
;
A
#
# COMPACT_ATOMS: atom_id res chain seq x y z
N MET A 1 37.61 30.73 -11.51
CA MET A 1 36.30 30.70 -10.86
C MET A 1 35.52 29.58 -11.54
N ALA A 2 35.41 28.41 -10.91
CA ALA A 2 34.87 27.20 -11.52
C ALA A 2 33.69 26.72 -10.67
N GLU A 3 32.47 26.89 -11.17
CA GLU A 3 31.25 26.34 -10.57
C GLU A 3 30.30 25.91 -11.69
N ASP A 4 30.13 24.61 -11.88
CA ASP A 4 28.82 23.98 -12.00
C ASP A 4 28.99 22.48 -11.74
N ARG A 5 28.86 22.09 -10.47
CA ARG A 5 28.98 20.70 -10.04
C ARG A 5 27.58 20.10 -9.94
N GLN A 6 27.03 19.78 -11.11
CA GLN A 6 25.73 19.15 -11.26
C GLN A 6 25.74 17.78 -10.57
N THR A 7 25.01 17.68 -9.46
CA THR A 7 24.88 16.44 -8.69
C THR A 7 23.59 15.74 -9.10
N PRO A 8 23.62 14.52 -9.67
CA PRO A 8 22.39 13.77 -9.92
C PRO A 8 21.88 13.21 -8.60
N ARG A 9 20.83 13.84 -8.06
CA ARG A 9 20.14 13.42 -6.84
C ARG A 9 19.25 12.23 -7.21
N GLY A 10 19.84 11.03 -7.21
CA GLY A 10 19.10 9.78 -7.31
C GLY A 10 18.04 9.74 -6.20
N LYS A 11 16.75 9.77 -6.60
CA LYS A 11 15.64 9.57 -5.67
C LYS A 11 15.65 8.12 -5.24
N LYS A 12 16.41 7.81 -4.18
CA LYS A 12 16.27 6.55 -3.46
C LYS A 12 14.95 6.64 -2.71
N THR A 13 13.90 6.09 -3.29
CA THR A 13 12.63 5.85 -2.59
C THR A 13 12.96 4.98 -1.36
N PRO A 14 12.54 5.37 -0.15
CA PRO A 14 12.69 4.53 1.02
C PRO A 14 12.04 3.18 0.75
N PRO A 15 12.61 2.05 1.21
CA PRO A 15 11.92 0.77 1.13
C PRO A 15 10.58 0.90 1.85
N ASP A 16 9.51 0.48 1.16
CA ASP A 16 8.17 0.35 1.68
C ASP A 16 8.24 -0.31 3.07
N ARG A 17 7.75 0.40 4.10
CA ARG A 17 7.93 -0.01 5.49
C ARG A 17 7.18 -1.31 5.82
N GLN A 18 6.40 -1.89 4.89
CA GLN A 18 5.57 -3.07 5.13
C GLN A 18 5.39 -3.97 3.88
N ALA A 19 6.42 -4.19 3.05
CA ALA A 19 6.37 -5.18 1.94
C ALA A 19 5.77 -6.55 2.37
N PRO A 20 4.98 -7.26 1.54
CA PRO A 20 4.54 -8.62 1.85
C PRO A 20 5.74 -9.57 1.69
N PRO A 21 5.71 -10.76 2.29
CA PRO A 21 6.86 -11.66 2.32
C PRO A 21 7.26 -12.27 0.96
N ASP A 22 6.49 -12.07 -0.12
CA ASP A 22 6.75 -12.70 -1.41
C ASP A 22 6.93 -11.64 -2.50
N GLY A 23 8.17 -11.50 -3.00
CA GLY A 23 8.58 -10.53 -4.02
C GLY A 23 7.96 -10.72 -5.42
N GLN A 24 6.79 -11.34 -5.48
CA GLN A 24 6.00 -11.59 -6.68
C GLN A 24 4.78 -10.66 -6.78
N THR A 25 4.34 -10.06 -5.67
CA THR A 25 3.24 -9.07 -5.65
C THR A 25 3.80 -7.65 -5.63
N PRO A 26 3.33 -6.72 -6.49
CA PRO A 26 3.80 -5.34 -6.47
C PRO A 26 3.51 -4.68 -5.12
N SER A 27 4.33 -3.70 -4.74
CA SER A 27 4.06 -2.89 -3.56
C SER A 27 2.75 -2.10 -3.74
N TYR A 28 2.13 -1.67 -2.64
CA TYR A 28 0.93 -0.85 -2.69
C TYR A 28 1.13 0.41 -3.56
N GLU A 29 2.26 1.11 -3.40
CA GLU A 29 2.54 2.32 -4.18
C GLU A 29 2.71 2.02 -5.67
N GLN A 30 3.40 0.92 -6.01
CA GLN A 30 3.57 0.49 -7.40
C GLN A 30 2.22 0.12 -8.04
N ALA A 31 1.40 -0.67 -7.34
CA ALA A 31 0.06 -1.03 -7.82
C ALA A 31 -0.83 0.19 -8.00
N ARG A 32 -0.77 1.16 -7.07
CA ARG A 32 -1.54 2.41 -7.14
C ARG A 32 -1.09 3.31 -8.29
N GLU A 33 0.23 3.44 -8.50
CA GLU A 33 0.79 4.22 -9.60
C GLU A 33 0.35 3.63 -10.95
N GLU A 34 0.49 2.31 -11.11
CA GLU A 34 0.07 1.63 -12.32
C GLU A 34 -1.44 1.74 -12.57
N LEU A 35 -2.26 1.63 -11.51
CA LEU A 35 -3.70 1.80 -11.61
C LEU A 35 -4.06 3.22 -12.07
N THR A 36 -3.35 4.23 -11.56
CA THR A 36 -3.53 5.63 -11.96
C THR A 36 -3.25 5.81 -13.45
N ASP A 37 -2.21 5.18 -13.97
CA ASP A 37 -1.87 5.24 -15.40
C ASP A 37 -2.90 4.51 -16.27
N VAL A 38 -3.42 3.36 -15.81
CA VAL A 38 -4.51 2.65 -16.48
C VAL A 38 -5.76 3.54 -16.60
N VAL A 39 -6.18 4.15 -15.50
CA VAL A 39 -7.34 5.07 -15.47
C VAL A 39 -7.13 6.24 -16.41
N ARG A 40 -5.95 6.89 -16.36
CA ARG A 40 -5.62 8.01 -17.27
C ARG A 40 -5.72 7.62 -18.74
N ARG A 41 -5.26 6.42 -19.10
CA ARG A 41 -5.36 5.93 -20.49
C ARG A 41 -6.80 5.68 -20.92
N LEU A 42 -7.63 5.11 -20.03
CA LEU A 42 -9.05 4.93 -20.28
C LEU A 42 -9.77 6.28 -20.46
N GLU A 43 -9.46 7.26 -19.61
CA GLU A 43 -10.06 8.61 -19.64
C GLU A 43 -9.63 9.43 -20.87
N THR A 44 -8.41 9.24 -21.36
CA THR A 44 -7.90 9.91 -22.57
C THR A 44 -8.70 9.50 -23.81
N GLY A 45 -9.25 8.29 -23.82
CA GLY A 45 -9.94 7.73 -24.98
C GLY A 45 -8.99 7.41 -26.14
N GLY A 46 -9.55 7.22 -27.35
CA GLY A 46 -8.78 6.87 -28.55
C GLY A 46 -8.33 5.41 -28.61
N LEU A 47 -8.83 4.56 -27.72
CA LEU A 47 -8.60 3.12 -27.67
C LEU A 47 -9.66 2.37 -28.48
N THR A 48 -9.29 1.20 -29.02
CA THR A 48 -10.30 0.25 -29.52
C THR A 48 -11.08 -0.36 -28.35
N LEU A 49 -12.20 -1.02 -28.65
CA LEU A 49 -12.97 -1.74 -27.64
C LEU A 49 -12.12 -2.82 -26.94
N GLU A 50 -11.40 -3.63 -27.70
CA GLU A 50 -10.53 -4.68 -27.17
C GLU A 50 -9.46 -4.11 -26.23
N GLN A 51 -8.79 -3.02 -26.63
CA GLN A 51 -7.80 -2.34 -25.78
C GLN A 51 -8.43 -1.76 -24.50
N SER A 52 -9.66 -1.26 -24.59
CA SER A 52 -10.39 -0.71 -23.43
C SER A 52 -10.74 -1.81 -22.43
N ILE A 53 -11.12 -3.01 -22.92
CA ILE A 53 -11.39 -4.18 -22.09
C ILE A 53 -10.11 -4.65 -21.40
N GLU A 54 -9.00 -4.79 -22.14
CA GLU A 54 -7.72 -5.22 -21.57
C GLU A 54 -7.22 -4.28 -20.46
N LEU A 55 -7.36 -2.96 -20.66
CA LEU A 55 -7.00 -1.98 -19.65
C LEU A 55 -7.94 -2.04 -18.45
N TRP A 56 -9.24 -2.19 -18.67
CA TRP A 56 -10.20 -2.34 -17.57
C TRP A 56 -9.87 -3.56 -16.72
N GLU A 57 -9.67 -4.74 -17.32
CA GLU A 57 -9.31 -5.95 -16.58
C GLU A 57 -8.00 -5.81 -15.81
N ARG A 58 -7.02 -5.09 -16.38
CA ARG A 58 -5.78 -4.78 -15.66
C ARG A 58 -6.04 -3.86 -14.48
N GLY A 59 -6.89 -2.84 -14.65
CA GLY A 59 -7.34 -1.95 -13.58
C GLY A 59 -8.00 -2.71 -12.44
N GLU A 60 -8.91 -3.65 -12.75
CA GLU A 60 -9.58 -4.49 -11.74
C GLU A 60 -8.57 -5.33 -10.94
N ARG A 61 -7.59 -5.95 -11.62
CA ARG A 61 -6.53 -6.72 -10.92
C ARG A 61 -5.68 -5.84 -10.00
N LEU A 62 -5.33 -4.63 -10.43
CA LEU A 62 -4.57 -3.69 -9.62
C LEU A 62 -5.37 -3.17 -8.43
N ALA A 63 -6.67 -2.91 -8.61
CA ALA A 63 -7.58 -2.51 -7.55
C ALA A 63 -7.69 -3.61 -6.48
N ALA A 64 -7.85 -4.87 -6.89
CA ALA A 64 -7.87 -6.01 -5.98
C ALA A 64 -6.58 -6.12 -5.16
N ILE A 65 -5.41 -5.96 -5.81
CA ILE A 65 -4.12 -5.94 -5.10
C ILE A 65 -4.08 -4.80 -4.07
N CYS A 66 -4.49 -3.60 -4.46
CA CYS A 66 -4.56 -2.45 -3.54
C CYS A 66 -5.48 -2.72 -2.35
N GLU A 67 -6.61 -3.39 -2.57
CA GLU A 67 -7.54 -3.75 -1.51
C GLU A 67 -6.92 -4.75 -0.52
N GLU A 68 -6.34 -5.84 -1.01
CA GLU A 68 -5.67 -6.85 -0.17
C GLU A 68 -4.62 -6.21 0.75
N TRP A 69 -3.85 -5.28 0.20
CA TRP A 69 -2.89 -4.47 0.94
C TRP A 69 -3.52 -3.68 2.09
N LEU A 70 -4.63 -2.98 1.81
CA LEU A 70 -5.33 -2.19 2.81
C LEU A 70 -5.99 -3.05 3.88
N GLN A 71 -6.55 -4.21 3.51
CA GLN A 71 -7.14 -5.12 4.49
C GLN A 71 -6.09 -5.73 5.40
N GLY A 72 -4.94 -6.14 4.85
CA GLY A 72 -3.81 -6.60 5.66
C GLY A 72 -3.33 -5.54 6.66
N ALA A 73 -3.23 -4.27 6.23
CA ALA A 73 -2.86 -3.17 7.12
C ALA A 73 -3.89 -2.93 8.24
N ARG A 74 -5.19 -2.97 7.91
CA ARG A 74 -6.28 -2.82 8.90
C ARG A 74 -6.28 -3.95 9.93
N ALA A 75 -6.07 -5.19 9.50
CA ALA A 75 -5.98 -6.34 10.40
C ALA A 75 -4.81 -6.21 11.39
N LYS A 76 -3.63 -5.78 10.91
CA LYS A 76 -2.47 -5.53 11.77
C LYS A 76 -2.74 -4.43 12.81
N LEU A 77 -3.39 -3.34 12.39
CA LEU A 77 -3.80 -2.26 13.29
C LEU A 77 -4.79 -2.74 14.36
N ALA A 78 -5.81 -3.50 13.97
CA ALA A 78 -6.79 -4.05 14.90
C ALA A 78 -6.14 -4.97 15.94
N ALA A 79 -5.23 -5.86 15.51
CA ALA A 79 -4.49 -6.74 16.42
C ALA A 79 -3.58 -5.96 17.39
N ALA A 80 -2.92 -4.90 16.93
CA ALA A 80 -2.10 -4.04 17.78
C ALA A 80 -2.94 -3.27 18.82
N MET A 81 -4.15 -2.83 18.45
CA MET A 81 -5.08 -2.17 19.38
C MET A 81 -5.63 -3.15 20.43
N ALA A 82 -5.97 -4.38 20.05
CA ALA A 82 -6.48 -5.39 20.97
C ALA A 82 -5.45 -5.77 22.05
N GLN A 83 -4.19 -5.98 21.67
CA GLN A 83 -3.08 -6.24 22.61
C GLN A 83 -2.87 -5.10 23.62
N ARG A 84 -3.20 -3.86 23.23
CA ARG A 84 -3.11 -2.70 24.13
C ARG A 84 -4.27 -2.64 25.15
N GLN A 85 -5.39 -3.28 24.84
CA GLN A 85 -6.61 -3.24 25.64
C GLN A 85 -6.77 -4.46 26.57
N GLU A 86 -5.82 -5.40 26.57
CA GLU A 86 -5.80 -6.48 27.56
C GLU A 86 -5.76 -5.86 28.97
N PRO A 87 -6.80 -6.10 29.81
CA PRO A 87 -6.84 -5.55 31.14
C PRO A 87 -5.66 -6.15 31.91
N GLN A 88 -4.76 -5.29 32.35
CA GLN A 88 -3.81 -5.63 33.41
C GLN A 88 -4.64 -6.27 34.53
N PRO A 89 -4.36 -7.53 34.94
CA PRO A 89 -5.08 -8.10 36.07
C PRO A 89 -4.80 -7.17 37.25
N ASN A 90 -5.83 -6.42 37.66
CA ASN A 90 -5.75 -5.55 38.81
C ASN A 90 -5.22 -6.40 39.97
N GLY A 91 -4.22 -5.85 40.68
CA GLY A 91 -3.55 -6.50 41.80
C GLY A 91 -4.53 -7.04 42.84
N PRO A 92 -4.06 -7.94 43.72
CA PRO A 92 -4.94 -8.75 44.54
C PRO A 92 -5.89 -7.87 45.34
N GLU A 93 -7.17 -8.14 45.11
CA GLU A 93 -8.35 -7.84 45.91
C GLU A 93 -8.02 -7.41 47.35
N GLU A 94 -8.31 -6.15 47.68
CA GLU A 94 -8.40 -5.71 49.08
C GLU A 94 -9.47 -6.55 49.76
N ALA A 95 -9.04 -7.53 50.56
CA ALA A 95 -9.93 -8.35 51.35
C ALA A 95 -10.61 -7.47 52.43
N PRO A 96 -11.94 -7.55 52.61
CA PRO A 96 -12.62 -6.81 53.65
C PRO A 96 -12.35 -7.45 55.03
N PHE A 97 -11.76 -6.61 55.91
CA PHE A 97 -11.52 -6.76 57.36
C PHE A 97 -10.39 -7.69 57.81
#